data_AF-A0A0E2ZLL0-F1
#
_entry.id   AF-A0A0E2ZLL0-F1
#
_cell.length_a   1.000
_cell.length_b   1.000
_cell.length_c   1.000
_cell.angle_alpha   90.00
_cell.angle_beta   90.00
_cell.angle_gamma   90.00
#
_symmetry.space_group_name_H-M   'P 1'
#
loop_
_entity.id
_entity.type
_entity.pdbx_description
1 polymer ?
#
loop_
_entity_poly.entity_id
_entity_poly.type
_entity_poly.pdbx_seq_one_letter_code
_entity_poly.pdbx_strand_id
1 'polypeptide(L)'
;MKPAIVIIGIGEIGGVFARGFLRAGHPVYPVSRNLAMETVAKEVPHPAIVLVAVAETELHPVLQQVPDSWQNHLALLQNELLPRDWQPYHFSNLTVTSIWFEKKPGQDVKILLPSPAYGPGAHLLSSALQTLAIPTHILTTETELLFELARKNLYILTTNIAGLITGGDVATLWGRHQAFAKRVAKDVLDLQEWLAGTSLPRERLMEGLVAAIQADPQHKCTGRSAPARLERALQLAEEADLEVPVLREIAHR
;
A
#
# COMPACT_ATOMS: atom_id res chain seq x y z
N MET A 1 2.73 -17.70 -26.28
CA MET A 1 3.38 -17.08 -25.10
C MET A 1 2.37 -16.13 -24.49
N LYS A 2 2.17 -16.11 -23.16
CA LYS A 2 1.23 -15.15 -22.56
C LYS A 2 1.77 -13.72 -22.72
N PRO A 3 0.92 -12.67 -22.70
CA PRO A 3 1.38 -11.29 -22.83
C PRO A 3 2.40 -10.92 -21.74
N ALA A 4 3.33 -10.04 -22.09
CA ALA A 4 4.41 -9.61 -21.20
C ALA A 4 3.91 -8.76 -20.03
N ILE A 5 4.67 -8.78 -18.93
CA ILE A 5 4.45 -7.96 -17.75
C ILE A 5 5.65 -7.04 -17.59
N VAL A 6 5.42 -5.76 -17.38
CA VAL A 6 6.46 -4.82 -17.01
C VAL A 6 6.40 -4.59 -15.49
N ILE A 7 7.54 -4.58 -14.83
CA ILE A 7 7.62 -4.25 -13.40
C ILE A 7 8.61 -3.11 -13.22
N ILE A 8 8.12 -1.96 -12.75
CA ILE A 8 8.93 -0.81 -12.38
C ILE A 8 9.32 -0.95 -10.92
N GLY A 9 10.61 -1.17 -10.66
CA GLY A 9 11.13 -1.47 -9.33
C GLY A 9 11.13 -2.97 -9.00
N ILE A 10 12.32 -3.57 -8.95
CA ILE A 10 12.53 -5.00 -8.68
C ILE A 10 13.06 -5.27 -7.25
N GLY A 11 12.56 -4.51 -6.27
CA GLY A 11 12.87 -4.74 -4.86
C GLY A 11 12.23 -6.03 -4.32
N GLU A 12 12.25 -6.22 -3.00
CA GLU A 12 11.70 -7.42 -2.34
C GLU A 12 10.26 -7.73 -2.77
N ILE A 13 9.40 -6.71 -2.80
CA ILE A 13 8.00 -6.86 -3.21
C ILE A 13 7.87 -7.08 -4.72
N GLY A 14 8.55 -6.28 -5.54
CA GLY A 14 8.57 -6.46 -7.00
C GLY A 14 9.03 -7.86 -7.40
N GLY A 15 10.01 -8.43 -6.68
CA GLY A 15 10.49 -9.80 -6.88
C GLY A 15 9.45 -10.88 -6.57
N VAL A 16 8.60 -10.67 -5.55
CA VAL A 16 7.47 -11.58 -5.27
C VAL A 16 6.50 -11.61 -6.45
N PHE A 17 6.11 -10.45 -6.96
CA PHE A 17 5.22 -10.36 -8.13
C PHE A 17 5.88 -10.93 -9.38
N ALA A 18 7.15 -10.61 -9.66
CA ALA A 18 7.90 -11.16 -10.78
C ALA A 18 7.88 -12.70 -10.77
N ARG A 19 8.17 -13.31 -9.61
CA ARG A 19 8.12 -14.77 -9.44
C ARG A 19 6.71 -15.31 -9.68
N GLY A 20 5.68 -14.62 -9.19
CA GLY A 20 4.28 -15.00 -9.40
C GLY A 20 3.87 -14.97 -10.87
N PHE A 21 4.22 -13.90 -11.60
CA PHE A 21 3.94 -13.76 -13.02
C PHE A 21 4.68 -14.80 -13.88
N LEU A 22 5.97 -15.04 -13.58
CA LEU A 22 6.76 -16.06 -14.26
C LEU A 22 6.16 -17.46 -14.06
N ARG A 23 5.74 -17.82 -12.83
CA ARG A 23 5.03 -19.08 -12.57
C ARG A 23 3.67 -19.16 -13.27
N ALA A 24 2.99 -18.04 -13.44
CA ALA A 24 1.75 -17.96 -14.21
C ALA A 24 1.98 -18.01 -15.74
N GLY A 25 3.23 -18.08 -16.21
CA GLY A 25 3.61 -18.23 -17.61
C GLY A 25 3.73 -16.92 -18.39
N HIS A 26 3.79 -15.78 -17.70
CA HIS A 26 4.02 -14.47 -18.30
C HIS A 26 5.50 -14.09 -18.30
N PRO A 27 6.08 -13.64 -19.43
CA PRO A 27 7.43 -13.08 -19.42
C PRO A 27 7.42 -11.73 -18.67
N VAL A 28 8.49 -11.48 -17.90
CA VAL A 28 8.63 -10.28 -17.06
C VAL A 28 9.78 -9.42 -17.56
N TYR A 29 9.50 -8.14 -17.79
CA TYR A 29 10.46 -7.11 -18.20
C TYR A 29 10.68 -6.13 -17.04
N PRO A 30 11.85 -6.14 -16.39
CA PRO A 30 12.13 -5.24 -15.28
C PRO A 30 12.52 -3.85 -15.81
N VAL A 31 11.97 -2.81 -15.19
CA VAL A 31 12.44 -1.43 -15.32
C VAL A 31 13.17 -1.08 -14.02
N SER A 32 14.48 -0.82 -14.14
CA SER A 32 15.35 -0.39 -13.04
C SER A 32 15.66 1.11 -13.17
N ARG A 33 16.27 1.71 -12.14
CA ARG A 33 16.63 3.13 -12.14
C ARG A 33 17.52 3.56 -13.32
N ASN A 34 18.32 2.63 -13.86
CA ASN A 34 19.26 2.90 -14.93
C ASN A 34 18.68 2.60 -16.33
N LEU A 35 17.43 2.15 -16.41
CA LEU A 35 16.78 1.77 -17.67
C LEU A 35 15.55 2.64 -17.89
N ALA A 36 15.61 3.51 -18.90
CA ALA A 36 14.50 4.39 -19.25
C ALA A 36 13.25 3.60 -19.65
N MET A 37 12.08 4.05 -19.18
CA MET A 37 10.80 3.40 -19.46
C MET A 37 10.50 3.40 -20.97
N GLU A 38 10.85 4.47 -21.66
CA GLU A 38 10.67 4.63 -23.11
C GLU A 38 11.46 3.60 -23.91
N THR A 39 12.63 3.20 -23.43
CA THR A 39 13.42 2.15 -24.09
C THR A 39 12.70 0.81 -23.99
N VAL A 40 12.18 0.47 -22.81
CA VAL A 40 11.42 -0.78 -22.61
C VAL A 40 10.07 -0.74 -23.31
N ALA A 41 9.41 0.42 -23.36
CA ALA A 41 8.13 0.60 -24.05
C ALA A 41 8.24 0.40 -25.57
N LYS A 42 9.41 0.64 -26.18
CA LYS A 42 9.65 0.30 -27.59
C LYS A 42 9.64 -1.20 -27.84
N GLU A 43 10.13 -2.00 -26.88
CA GLU A 43 10.16 -3.46 -26.98
C GLU A 43 8.83 -4.09 -26.56
N VAL A 44 8.18 -3.51 -25.54
CA VAL A 44 6.93 -3.98 -24.95
C VAL A 44 5.91 -2.84 -24.89
N PRO A 45 5.34 -2.43 -26.04
CA PRO A 45 4.40 -1.31 -26.09
C PRO A 45 3.03 -1.65 -25.46
N HIS A 46 2.65 -2.92 -25.47
CA HIS A 46 1.33 -3.39 -25.03
C HIS A 46 1.45 -4.54 -24.01
N PRO A 47 2.00 -4.29 -22.82
CA PRO A 47 2.05 -5.30 -21.76
C PRO A 47 0.65 -5.64 -21.26
N ALA A 48 0.46 -6.82 -20.67
CA ALA A 48 -0.78 -7.12 -19.96
C ALA A 48 -0.95 -6.24 -18.70
N ILE A 49 0.16 -5.92 -18.04
CA ILE A 49 0.17 -5.01 -16.87
C ILE A 49 1.56 -4.37 -16.72
N VAL A 50 1.57 -3.14 -16.20
CA VAL A 50 2.75 -2.39 -15.80
C VAL A 50 2.64 -2.16 -14.30
N LEU A 51 3.31 -3.01 -13.52
CA LEU A 51 3.27 -2.94 -12.06
C LEU A 51 4.28 -1.92 -11.55
N VAL A 52 3.81 -0.89 -10.85
CA VAL A 52 4.62 0.11 -10.17
C VAL A 52 4.90 -0.38 -8.74
N ALA A 53 6.12 -0.89 -8.50
CA ALA A 53 6.57 -1.48 -7.23
C ALA A 53 7.83 -0.77 -6.69
N VAL A 54 7.74 0.56 -6.60
CA VAL A 54 8.84 1.45 -6.17
C VAL A 54 8.68 1.86 -4.71
N ALA A 55 9.68 2.56 -4.16
CA ALA A 55 9.56 3.13 -2.82
C ALA A 55 8.55 4.30 -2.79
N GLU A 56 8.03 4.61 -1.60
CA GLU A 56 7.02 5.66 -1.36
C GLU A 56 7.43 7.01 -2.00
N THR A 57 8.69 7.42 -1.82
CA THR A 57 9.24 8.69 -2.35
C THR A 57 9.38 8.73 -3.87
N GLU A 58 9.38 7.57 -4.53
CA GLU A 58 9.62 7.44 -5.96
C GLU A 58 8.32 7.34 -6.76
N LEU A 59 7.17 7.21 -6.10
CA LEU A 59 5.88 6.99 -6.77
C LEU A 59 5.56 8.13 -7.76
N HIS A 60 5.48 9.36 -7.29
CA HIS A 60 5.12 10.51 -8.13
C HIS A 60 6.12 10.78 -9.27
N PRO A 61 7.45 10.78 -9.04
CA PRO A 61 8.43 10.89 -10.12
C PRO A 61 8.27 9.82 -11.20
N VAL A 62 7.92 8.58 -10.81
CA VAL A 62 7.68 7.48 -11.75
C VAL A 62 6.39 7.67 -12.53
N LEU A 63 5.30 8.06 -11.88
CA LEU A 63 4.01 8.30 -12.56
C LEU A 63 4.11 9.43 -13.61
N GLN A 64 4.95 10.44 -13.39
CA GLN A 64 5.20 11.52 -14.36
C GLN A 64 5.92 11.06 -15.63
N GLN A 65 6.63 9.93 -15.58
CA GLN A 65 7.47 9.41 -16.66
C GLN A 65 6.85 8.18 -17.34
N VAL A 66 5.61 7.81 -17.00
CA VAL A 66 4.95 6.66 -17.63
C VAL A 66 4.70 6.96 -19.11
N PRO A 67 5.21 6.12 -20.04
CA PRO A 67 4.93 6.26 -21.47
C PRO A 67 3.43 6.14 -21.79
N ASP A 68 2.96 6.90 -22.78
CA ASP A 68 1.55 6.90 -23.20
C ASP A 68 1.00 5.49 -23.50
N SER A 69 1.83 4.64 -24.11
CA SER A 69 1.46 3.26 -24.47
C SER A 69 1.15 2.38 -23.24
N TRP A 70 1.58 2.79 -22.04
CA TRP A 70 1.43 2.03 -20.80
C TRP A 70 0.34 2.55 -19.88
N GLN A 71 -0.19 3.75 -20.09
CA GLN A 71 -1.12 4.41 -19.15
C GLN A 71 -2.39 3.57 -18.87
N ASN A 72 -2.89 2.84 -19.88
CA ASN A 72 -4.06 1.95 -19.74
C ASN A 72 -3.74 0.55 -19.20
N HIS A 73 -2.48 0.29 -18.83
CA HIS A 73 -2.00 -1.01 -18.34
C HIS A 73 -1.44 -0.91 -16.91
N LEU A 74 -1.52 0.26 -16.28
CA LEU A 74 -0.90 0.52 -14.99
C LEU A 74 -1.55 -0.27 -13.85
N ALA A 75 -0.69 -0.78 -12.97
CA ALA A 75 -1.06 -1.31 -11.67
C ALA A 75 -0.24 -0.62 -10.57
N LEU A 76 -0.91 0.01 -9.61
CA LEU A 76 -0.27 0.68 -8.49
C LEU A 76 -0.21 -0.22 -7.27
N LEU A 77 0.96 -0.22 -6.65
CA LEU A 77 1.26 -0.93 -5.42
C LEU A 77 2.11 -0.03 -4.51
N GLN A 78 1.50 0.50 -3.45
CA GLN A 78 2.19 1.27 -2.42
C GLN A 78 1.46 1.18 -1.08
N ASN A 79 2.18 1.34 0.02
CA ASN A 79 1.55 1.60 1.33
C ASN A 79 1.03 3.03 1.37
N GLU A 80 0.04 3.32 2.22
CA GLU A 80 -0.45 4.70 2.41
C GLU A 80 -1.14 5.30 1.15
N LEU A 81 -1.33 4.49 0.09
CA LEU A 81 -1.91 4.91 -1.17
C LEU A 81 -3.41 5.26 -1.02
N LEU A 82 -3.85 6.35 -1.63
CA LEU A 82 -5.23 6.84 -1.71
C LEU A 82 -5.52 7.44 -3.10
N PRO A 83 -6.80 7.64 -3.48
CA PRO A 83 -7.15 8.17 -4.81
C PRO A 83 -6.42 9.44 -5.22
N ARG A 84 -6.15 10.35 -4.28
CA ARG A 84 -5.41 11.59 -4.52
C ARG A 84 -4.02 11.37 -5.15
N ASP A 85 -3.41 10.20 -4.97
CA ASP A 85 -2.05 9.93 -5.43
C ASP A 85 -1.97 9.70 -6.94
N TRP A 86 -3.06 9.26 -7.56
CA TRP A 86 -3.11 8.97 -9.00
C TRP A 86 -4.08 9.85 -9.79
N GLN A 87 -5.06 10.48 -9.11
CA GLN A 87 -6.03 11.39 -9.75
C GLN A 87 -5.39 12.51 -10.59
N PRO A 88 -4.30 13.18 -10.18
CA PRO A 88 -3.68 14.25 -10.97
C PRO A 88 -3.17 13.82 -12.35
N TYR A 89 -2.91 12.53 -12.55
CA TYR A 89 -2.33 11.98 -13.78
C TYR A 89 -3.38 11.56 -14.81
N HIS A 90 -4.68 11.62 -14.47
CA HIS A 90 -5.79 11.30 -15.37
C HIS A 90 -5.69 9.90 -16.03
N PHE A 91 -5.02 8.94 -15.37
CA PHE A 91 -4.93 7.58 -15.87
C PHE A 91 -6.32 6.92 -15.91
N SER A 92 -6.71 6.42 -17.08
CA SER A 92 -7.88 5.56 -17.25
C SER A 92 -7.51 4.09 -17.06
N ASN A 93 -8.43 3.28 -16.55
CA ASN A 93 -8.28 1.82 -16.43
C ASN A 93 -7.14 1.35 -15.49
N LEU A 94 -7.02 2.02 -14.35
CA LEU A 94 -6.01 1.71 -13.35
C LEU A 94 -6.34 0.43 -12.57
N THR A 95 -5.33 -0.40 -12.33
CA THR A 95 -5.40 -1.47 -11.33
C THR A 95 -4.75 -1.00 -10.03
N VAL A 96 -5.34 -1.26 -8.88
CA VAL A 96 -4.79 -0.84 -7.58
C VAL A 96 -4.79 -2.01 -6.62
N THR A 97 -3.68 -2.18 -5.89
CA THR A 97 -3.55 -3.17 -4.83
C THR A 97 -2.75 -2.62 -3.66
N SER A 98 -3.14 -2.99 -2.44
CA SER A 98 -2.34 -2.80 -1.23
C SER A 98 -1.99 -4.17 -0.66
N ILE A 99 -0.72 -4.41 -0.33
CA ILE A 99 -0.30 -5.75 0.13
C ILE A 99 -0.46 -5.93 1.64
N TRP A 100 -0.96 -7.11 2.01
CA TRP A 100 -1.07 -7.57 3.39
C TRP A 100 -0.11 -8.72 3.70
N PHE A 101 1.07 -8.68 3.08
CA PHE A 101 2.18 -9.57 3.40
C PHE A 101 3.48 -8.77 3.53
N GLU A 102 4.45 -9.30 4.25
CA GLU A 102 5.81 -8.77 4.30
C GLU A 102 6.80 -9.72 3.62
N LYS A 103 7.84 -9.13 3.03
CA LYS A 103 9.00 -9.84 2.49
C LYS A 103 10.26 -9.10 2.90
N LYS A 104 11.14 -9.79 3.63
CA LYS A 104 12.45 -9.28 4.06
C LYS A 104 13.57 -10.04 3.34
N PRO A 105 14.74 -9.41 3.10
CA PRO A 105 15.89 -10.09 2.51
C PRO A 105 16.20 -11.40 3.24
N GLY A 106 16.38 -12.48 2.49
CA GLY A 106 16.67 -13.82 3.03
C GLY A 106 15.53 -14.53 3.75
N GLN A 107 14.33 -13.95 3.82
CA GLN A 107 13.15 -14.56 4.46
C GLN A 107 12.05 -14.88 3.45
N ASP A 108 11.22 -15.87 3.75
CA ASP A 108 10.00 -16.15 2.99
C ASP A 108 8.93 -15.07 3.20
N VAL A 109 7.89 -15.11 2.37
CA VAL A 109 6.75 -14.21 2.49
C VAL A 109 5.96 -14.55 3.75
N LYS A 110 5.77 -13.58 4.63
CA LYS A 110 4.87 -13.71 5.79
C LYS A 110 3.54 -13.02 5.45
N ILE A 111 2.49 -13.81 5.36
CA ILE A 111 1.13 -13.34 5.06
C ILE A 111 0.45 -12.88 6.35
N LEU A 112 -0.16 -11.70 6.35
CA LEU A 112 -0.98 -11.19 7.45
C LEU A 112 -2.47 -11.33 7.12
N LEU A 113 -2.89 -10.79 5.98
CA LEU A 113 -4.28 -10.85 5.49
C LEU A 113 -4.30 -11.04 3.96
N PRO A 114 -5.45 -11.39 3.37
CA PRO A 114 -5.62 -11.35 1.91
C PRO A 114 -5.44 -9.94 1.35
N SER A 115 -4.64 -9.80 0.28
CA SER A 115 -4.41 -8.49 -0.35
C SER A 115 -5.57 -8.12 -1.29
N PRO A 116 -6.19 -6.93 -1.16
CA PRO A 116 -7.18 -6.44 -2.12
C PRO A 116 -6.56 -6.19 -3.49
N ALA A 117 -7.32 -6.43 -4.54
CA ALA A 117 -7.01 -5.98 -5.89
C ALA A 117 -8.27 -5.44 -6.58
N TYR A 118 -8.20 -4.25 -7.15
CA TYR A 118 -9.28 -3.60 -7.89
C TYR A 118 -8.81 -3.21 -9.29
N GLY A 119 -9.73 -3.20 -10.26
CA GLY A 119 -9.46 -2.76 -11.62
C GLY A 119 -9.18 -3.89 -12.62
N PRO A 120 -8.87 -3.56 -13.88
CA PRO A 120 -8.85 -4.52 -15.00
C PRO A 120 -7.79 -5.62 -14.85
N GLY A 121 -6.68 -5.33 -14.16
CA GLY A 121 -5.59 -6.27 -13.89
C GLY A 121 -5.76 -7.08 -12.59
N ALA A 122 -6.87 -6.91 -11.84
CA ALA A 122 -7.03 -7.53 -10.52
C ALA A 122 -6.96 -9.06 -10.57
N HIS A 123 -7.63 -9.69 -11.54
CA HIS A 123 -7.56 -11.15 -11.73
C HIS A 123 -6.17 -11.65 -12.09
N LEU A 124 -5.41 -10.87 -12.87
CA LEU A 124 -4.04 -11.20 -13.25
C LEU A 124 -3.09 -11.14 -12.05
N LEU A 125 -3.19 -10.08 -11.23
CA LEU A 125 -2.46 -9.96 -9.96
C LEU A 125 -2.80 -11.11 -9.00
N SER A 126 -4.10 -11.40 -8.86
CA SER A 126 -4.61 -12.48 -8.02
C SER A 126 -4.07 -13.84 -8.45
N SER A 127 -4.14 -14.15 -9.75
CA SER A 127 -3.63 -15.41 -10.32
C SER A 127 -2.11 -15.55 -10.10
N ALA A 128 -1.35 -14.47 -10.27
CA ALA A 128 0.09 -14.46 -10.06
C ALA A 128 0.46 -14.77 -8.60
N LEU A 129 -0.19 -14.10 -7.64
CA LEU A 129 0.04 -14.32 -6.21
C LEU A 129 -0.45 -15.70 -5.74
N GLN A 130 -1.52 -16.25 -6.35
CA GLN A 130 -2.01 -17.60 -6.06
C GLN A 130 -0.97 -18.68 -6.41
N THR A 131 -0.13 -18.49 -7.43
CA THR A 131 0.98 -19.43 -7.75
C THR A 131 2.04 -19.54 -6.63
N LEU A 132 1.99 -18.60 -5.68
CA LEU A 132 2.86 -18.51 -4.51
C LEU A 132 2.09 -18.77 -3.21
N ALA A 133 0.83 -19.24 -3.29
CA ALA A 133 -0.08 -19.41 -2.15
C ALA A 133 -0.30 -18.12 -1.34
N ILE A 134 -0.18 -16.95 -1.97
CA ILE A 134 -0.47 -15.66 -1.34
C ILE A 134 -1.95 -15.30 -1.61
N PRO A 135 -2.79 -15.19 -0.56
CA PRO A 135 -4.21 -14.94 -0.73
C PRO A 135 -4.45 -13.50 -1.19
N THR A 136 -5.44 -13.36 -2.06
CA THR A 136 -5.95 -12.08 -2.55
C THR A 136 -7.47 -12.10 -2.53
N HIS A 137 -8.09 -10.93 -2.56
CA HIS A 137 -9.53 -10.80 -2.80
C HIS A 137 -9.76 -9.69 -3.82
N ILE A 138 -10.63 -9.95 -4.79
CA ILE A 138 -10.89 -9.02 -5.88
C ILE A 138 -12.08 -8.14 -5.51
N LEU A 139 -11.87 -6.83 -5.61
CA LEU A 139 -12.88 -5.82 -5.30
C LEU A 139 -13.66 -5.47 -6.55
N THR A 140 -14.91 -5.06 -6.36
CA THR A 140 -15.82 -4.76 -7.48
C THR A 140 -16.18 -3.28 -7.57
N THR A 141 -15.95 -2.51 -6.51
CA THR A 141 -16.30 -1.08 -6.47
C THR A 141 -15.14 -0.21 -5.97
N GLU A 142 -15.13 1.05 -6.40
CA GLU A 142 -14.18 2.05 -5.89
C GLU A 142 -14.39 2.33 -4.40
N THR A 143 -15.63 2.25 -3.91
CA THR A 143 -15.95 2.38 -2.48
C THR A 143 -15.27 1.29 -1.65
N GLU A 144 -15.29 0.04 -2.13
CA GLU A 144 -14.57 -1.06 -1.48
C GLU A 144 -13.05 -0.86 -1.55
N LEU A 145 -12.53 -0.38 -2.69
CA LEU A 145 -11.10 -0.05 -2.82
C LEU A 145 -10.70 1.00 -1.78
N LEU A 146 -11.42 2.11 -1.71
CA LEU A 146 -11.14 3.18 -0.75
C LEU A 146 -11.18 2.68 0.69
N PHE A 147 -12.17 1.84 1.03
CA PHE A 147 -12.25 1.22 2.35
C PHE A 147 -11.02 0.37 2.66
N GLU A 148 -10.59 -0.50 1.75
CA GLU A 148 -9.44 -1.39 1.96
C GLU A 148 -8.12 -0.63 2.07
N LEU A 149 -7.93 0.41 1.26
CA LEU A 149 -6.77 1.32 1.36
C LEU A 149 -6.76 2.04 2.71
N ALA A 150 -7.87 2.67 3.10
CA ALA A 150 -7.99 3.36 4.39
C ALA A 150 -7.80 2.39 5.57
N ARG A 151 -8.30 1.15 5.47
CA ARG A 151 -8.11 0.09 6.49
C ARG A 151 -6.64 -0.24 6.69
N LYS A 152 -5.88 -0.39 5.59
CA LYS A 152 -4.44 -0.64 5.64
C LYS A 152 -3.69 0.54 6.24
N ASN A 153 -4.04 1.75 5.85
CA ASN A 153 -3.41 2.99 6.32
C ASN A 153 -3.66 3.19 7.81
N LEU A 154 -4.91 3.00 8.26
CA LEU A 154 -5.27 3.10 9.67
C LEU A 154 -4.46 2.12 10.52
N TYR A 155 -4.33 0.86 10.07
CA TYR A 155 -3.53 -0.15 10.76
C TYR A 155 -2.05 0.27 10.88
N ILE A 156 -1.43 0.63 9.75
CA ILE A 156 0.00 0.99 9.73
C ILE A 156 0.28 2.23 10.57
N LEU A 157 -0.47 3.32 10.33
CA LEU A 157 -0.22 4.60 10.99
C LEU A 157 -0.49 4.50 12.49
N THR A 158 -1.62 3.89 12.89
CA THR A 158 -1.97 3.76 14.31
C THR A 158 -0.92 2.95 15.07
N THR A 159 -0.56 1.77 14.55
CA THR A 159 0.37 0.87 15.25
C THR A 159 1.78 1.43 15.29
N ASN A 160 2.25 2.04 14.19
CA ASN A 160 3.58 2.65 14.13
C ASN A 160 3.71 3.88 15.01
N ILE A 161 2.75 4.80 14.93
CA ILE A 161 2.84 6.06 15.68
C ILE A 161 2.64 5.80 17.17
N ALA A 162 1.63 5.01 17.56
CA ALA A 162 1.46 4.65 18.97
C ALA A 162 2.67 3.86 19.50
N GLY A 163 3.26 3.02 18.65
CA GLY A 163 4.46 2.26 18.96
C GLY A 163 5.69 3.11 19.30
N LEU A 164 5.80 4.35 18.81
CA LEU A 164 6.89 5.26 19.17
C LEU A 164 6.93 5.51 20.69
N ILE A 165 5.77 5.46 21.34
CA ILE A 165 5.64 5.64 22.79
C ILE A 165 5.65 4.29 23.52
N THR A 166 4.90 3.30 23.04
CA THR A 166 4.70 2.06 23.79
C THR A 166 5.77 1.00 23.53
N GLY A 167 6.47 1.08 22.40
CA GLY A 167 7.25 -0.02 21.87
C GLY A 167 6.40 -1.30 21.69
N GLY A 168 7.06 -2.46 21.77
CA GLY A 168 6.39 -3.76 21.85
C GLY A 168 5.79 -4.25 20.53
N ASP A 169 4.78 -5.11 20.66
CA ASP A 169 4.00 -5.67 19.57
C ASP A 169 2.53 -5.22 19.60
N VAL A 170 1.84 -5.42 18.49
CA VAL A 170 0.47 -4.94 18.28
C VAL A 170 -0.52 -5.57 19.26
N ALA A 171 -0.29 -6.80 19.72
CA ALA A 171 -1.08 -7.42 20.77
C ALA A 171 -0.92 -6.70 22.11
N THR A 172 0.32 -6.36 22.49
CA THR A 172 0.59 -5.60 23.72
C THR A 172 0.01 -4.19 23.63
N LEU A 173 0.17 -3.51 22.49
CA LEU A 173 -0.44 -2.20 22.24
C LEU A 173 -1.96 -2.27 22.45
N TRP A 174 -2.63 -3.25 21.82
CA TRP A 174 -4.08 -3.37 21.93
C TRP A 174 -4.55 -3.86 23.30
N GLY A 175 -3.82 -4.75 23.96
CA GLY A 175 -4.18 -5.34 25.24
C GLY A 175 -3.90 -4.46 26.45
N ARG A 176 -2.82 -3.66 26.43
CA ARG A 176 -2.40 -2.83 27.57
C ARG A 176 -2.56 -1.33 27.35
N HIS A 177 -2.58 -0.88 26.10
CA HIS A 177 -2.61 0.54 25.74
C HIS A 177 -3.79 0.87 24.80
N GLN A 178 -4.87 0.10 24.88
CA GLN A 178 -6.01 0.22 23.95
C GLN A 178 -6.59 1.64 23.87
N ALA A 179 -6.78 2.29 25.01
CA ALA A 179 -7.35 3.64 25.07
C ALA A 179 -6.45 4.65 24.34
N PHE A 180 -5.12 4.50 24.47
CA PHE A 180 -4.15 5.32 23.77
C PHE A 180 -4.15 5.01 22.26
N ALA A 181 -4.13 3.73 21.87
CA ALA A 181 -4.20 3.34 20.46
C ALA A 181 -5.47 3.87 19.77
N LYS A 182 -6.63 3.84 20.44
CA LYS A 182 -7.88 4.41 19.93
C LYS A 182 -7.82 5.93 19.75
N ARG A 183 -7.15 6.64 20.66
CA ARG A 183 -6.91 8.08 20.54
C ARG A 183 -6.03 8.40 19.32
N VAL A 184 -4.94 7.66 19.11
CA VAL A 184 -4.09 7.80 17.90
C VAL A 184 -4.90 7.47 16.64
N ALA A 185 -5.68 6.38 16.65
CA ALA A 185 -6.51 5.98 15.52
C ALA A 185 -7.54 7.05 15.13
N LYS A 186 -8.09 7.79 16.11
CA LYS A 186 -9.01 8.90 15.84
C LYS A 186 -8.33 10.00 15.02
N ASP A 187 -7.15 10.44 15.42
CA ASP A 187 -6.40 11.47 14.69
C ASP A 187 -6.03 10.99 13.28
N VAL A 188 -5.64 9.72 13.16
CA VAL A 188 -5.38 9.10 11.85
C VAL A 188 -6.64 9.08 10.98
N LEU A 189 -7.82 8.76 11.53
CA LEU A 189 -9.08 8.78 10.81
C LEU A 189 -9.46 10.18 10.34
N ASP A 190 -9.27 11.20 11.19
CA ASP A 190 -9.50 12.61 10.83
C ASP A 190 -8.63 12.99 9.60
N LEU A 191 -7.36 12.57 9.59
CA LEU A 191 -6.46 12.75 8.44
C LEU A 191 -6.88 11.95 7.20
N GLN A 192 -7.25 10.67 7.35
CA GLN A 192 -7.62 9.82 6.22
C GLN A 192 -8.90 10.29 5.52
N GLU A 193 -9.89 10.82 6.25
CA GLU A 193 -11.09 11.39 5.64
C GLU A 193 -10.79 12.63 4.80
N TRP A 194 -9.91 13.52 5.30
CA TRP A 194 -9.45 14.67 4.53
C TRP A 194 -8.71 14.25 3.26
N LEU A 195 -7.77 13.31 3.36
CA LEU A 195 -7.02 12.79 2.22
C LEU A 195 -7.92 12.08 1.20
N ALA A 196 -8.96 11.39 1.66
CA ALA A 196 -9.94 10.73 0.81
C ALA A 196 -10.94 11.71 0.17
N GLY A 197 -11.09 12.92 0.71
CA GLY A 197 -12.10 13.89 0.30
C GLY A 197 -13.54 13.48 0.63
N THR A 198 -13.73 12.50 1.51
CA THR A 198 -15.05 11.98 1.89
C THR A 198 -15.02 11.39 3.30
N SER A 199 -16.18 11.34 3.96
CA SER A 199 -16.35 10.59 5.21
C SER A 199 -16.10 9.10 5.00
N LEU A 200 -15.48 8.47 6.00
CA LEU A 200 -15.15 7.05 5.98
C LEU A 200 -15.99 6.30 7.02
N PRO A 201 -16.27 5.00 6.82
CA PRO A 201 -17.04 4.22 7.78
C PRO A 201 -16.18 3.87 9.01
N ARG A 202 -15.99 4.85 9.91
CA ARG A 202 -15.04 4.79 11.03
C ARG A 202 -15.19 3.53 11.91
N GLU A 203 -16.42 3.14 12.23
CA GLU A 203 -16.68 1.92 13.03
C GLU A 203 -16.15 0.66 12.35
N ARG A 204 -16.47 0.47 11.07
CA ARG A 204 -15.96 -0.66 10.26
C ARG A 204 -14.45 -0.63 10.08
N LEU A 205 -13.85 0.57 9.96
CA LEU A 205 -12.39 0.71 9.89
C LEU A 205 -11.73 0.34 11.22
N MET A 206 -12.32 0.71 12.35
CA MET A 206 -11.85 0.32 13.68
C MET A 206 -11.97 -1.20 13.89
N GLU A 207 -13.05 -1.84 13.44
CA GLU A 207 -13.16 -3.31 13.43
C GLU A 207 -12.06 -3.94 12.56
N GLY A 208 -11.80 -3.37 11.38
CA GLY A 208 -10.73 -3.79 10.48
C GLY A 208 -9.33 -3.66 11.09
N LEU A 209 -9.08 -2.59 11.84
CA LEU A 209 -7.85 -2.41 12.63
C LEU A 209 -7.67 -3.55 13.64
N VAL A 210 -8.72 -3.90 14.39
CA VAL A 210 -8.67 -5.00 15.37
C VAL A 210 -8.42 -6.34 14.69
N ALA A 211 -9.10 -6.62 13.58
CA ALA A 211 -8.90 -7.84 12.82
C ALA A 211 -7.45 -7.97 12.31
N ALA A 212 -6.85 -6.89 11.84
CA ALA A 212 -5.45 -6.87 11.40
C ALA A 212 -4.46 -7.11 12.55
N ILE A 213 -4.74 -6.59 13.76
CA ILE A 213 -3.96 -6.88 14.97
C ILE A 213 -4.04 -8.37 15.34
N GLN A 214 -5.23 -8.95 15.28
CA GLN A 214 -5.47 -10.36 15.62
C GLN A 214 -4.82 -11.32 14.62
N ALA A 215 -4.67 -10.91 13.36
CA ALA A 215 -4.08 -11.72 12.30
C ALA A 215 -2.55 -11.88 12.44
N ASP A 216 -1.84 -10.92 13.05
CA ASP A 216 -0.41 -11.02 13.37
C ASP A 216 -0.11 -10.39 14.74
N PRO A 217 -0.49 -11.04 15.86
CA PRO A 217 -0.41 -10.47 17.20
C PRO A 217 1.01 -10.06 17.62
N GLN A 218 2.02 -10.75 17.09
CA GLN A 218 3.43 -10.52 17.41
C GLN A 218 4.09 -9.49 16.48
N HIS A 219 3.33 -8.87 15.56
CA HIS A 219 3.84 -7.81 14.70
C HIS A 219 4.39 -6.68 15.57
N LYS A 220 5.61 -6.22 15.28
CA LYS A 220 6.21 -5.11 16.04
C LYS A 220 5.48 -3.82 15.72
N CYS A 221 5.14 -3.06 16.76
CA CYS A 221 4.46 -1.79 16.59
C CYS A 221 5.33 -0.82 15.79
N THR A 222 6.64 -0.81 16.01
CA THR A 222 7.57 0.11 15.34
C THR A 222 8.55 -0.59 14.42
N GLY A 223 8.92 0.15 13.38
CA GLY A 223 10.08 -0.12 12.54
C GLY A 223 10.75 1.21 12.18
N ARG A 224 11.82 1.14 11.38
CA ARG A 224 12.61 2.31 10.97
C ARG A 224 11.81 3.45 10.32
N SER A 225 10.63 3.17 9.78
CA SER A 225 9.76 4.14 9.09
C SER A 225 8.76 4.85 10.01
N ALA A 226 8.62 4.42 11.28
CA ALA A 226 7.62 5.00 12.18
C ALA A 226 7.82 6.52 12.43
N PRO A 227 9.04 7.03 12.66
CA PRO A 227 9.25 8.47 12.82
C PRO A 227 8.87 9.28 11.57
N ALA A 228 9.28 8.81 10.38
CA ALA A 228 8.96 9.46 9.12
C ALA A 228 7.45 9.46 8.82
N ARG A 229 6.72 8.43 9.25
CA ARG A 229 5.25 8.39 9.15
C ARG A 229 4.57 9.44 10.03
N LEU A 230 5.05 9.62 11.26
CA LEU A 230 4.54 10.67 12.14
C LEU A 230 4.81 12.05 11.54
N GLU A 231 6.03 12.30 11.08
CA GLU A 231 6.42 13.57 10.45
C GLU A 231 5.52 13.90 9.24
N ARG A 232 5.33 12.95 8.31
CA ARG A 232 4.42 13.14 7.18
C ARG A 232 2.97 13.37 7.61
N ALA A 233 2.48 12.61 8.60
CA ALA A 233 1.12 12.79 9.09
C ALA A 233 0.89 14.20 9.69
N LEU A 234 1.90 14.75 10.37
CA LEU A 234 1.86 16.11 10.91
C LEU A 234 1.92 17.18 9.81
N GLN A 235 2.78 17.01 8.81
CA GLN A 235 2.82 17.91 7.64
C GLN A 235 1.48 17.95 6.92
N LEU A 236 0.87 16.79 6.66
CA LEU A 236 -0.45 16.71 6.03
C LEU A 236 -1.55 17.29 6.92
N ALA A 237 -1.47 17.12 8.24
CA ALA A 237 -2.42 17.73 9.17
C ALA A 237 -2.29 19.27 9.18
N GLU A 238 -1.09 19.81 9.06
CA GLU A 238 -0.87 21.26 8.92
C GLU A 238 -1.41 21.79 7.59
N GLU A 239 -1.17 21.10 6.47
CA GLU A 239 -1.78 21.43 5.17
C GLU A 239 -3.31 21.44 5.21
N ALA A 240 -3.88 20.56 6.04
CA ALA A 240 -5.31 20.35 6.19
C ALA A 240 -5.99 21.21 7.28
N ASP A 241 -5.21 21.98 8.05
CA ASP A 241 -5.68 22.68 9.26
C ASP A 241 -6.39 21.73 10.26
N LEU A 242 -5.84 20.54 10.46
CA LEU A 242 -6.34 19.53 11.39
C LEU A 242 -5.60 19.58 12.74
N GLU A 243 -6.36 19.46 13.82
CA GLU A 243 -5.84 19.53 15.20
C GLU A 243 -4.88 18.38 15.55
N VAL A 244 -5.26 17.14 15.21
CA VAL A 244 -4.51 15.89 15.49
C VAL A 244 -3.73 15.90 16.83
N PRO A 245 -4.40 16.18 17.97
CA PRO A 245 -3.75 16.53 19.23
C PRO A 245 -2.84 15.42 19.78
N VAL A 246 -3.16 14.15 19.53
CA VAL A 246 -2.38 13.00 20.00
C VAL A 246 -1.13 12.83 19.15
N LEU A 247 -1.22 13.04 17.83
CA LEU A 247 -0.02 13.01 16.97
C LEU A 247 0.97 14.10 17.39
N ARG A 248 0.48 15.32 17.67
CA ARG A 248 1.31 16.43 18.18
C ARG A 248 1.90 16.11 19.56
N GLU A 249 1.11 15.52 20.47
CA GLU A 249 1.58 15.06 21.79
C GLU A 249 2.78 14.10 21.65
N ILE A 250 2.72 13.16 20.70
CA ILE A 250 3.78 12.17 20.47
C ILE A 250 5.04 12.83 19.91
N ALA A 251 4.91 13.81 19.00
CA ALA A 251 6.07 14.48 18.41
C ALA A 251 6.87 15.37 19.37
N HIS A 252 6.28 15.75 20.50
CA HIS A 252 6.94 16.54 21.55
C HIS A 252 7.67 15.68 22.62
N ARG A 253 7.63 14.35 22.51
CA ARG A 253 8.27 13.41 23.45
C ARG A 253 9.56 12.84 22.88
#